data_AF-A0A259JVU4-F1
#
_entry.id   AF-A0A259JVU4-F1
#
_cell.length_a   1.000
_cell.length_b   1.000
_cell.length_c   1.000
_cell.angle_alpha   90.00
_cell.angle_beta   90.00
_cell.angle_gamma   90.00
#
_symmetry.space_group_name_H-M   'P 1'
#
loop_
_entity.id
_entity.type
_entity.pdbx_description
1 polymer ?
#
loop_
_entity_poly.entity_id
_entity_poly.type
_entity_poly.pdbx_seq_one_letter_code
_entity_poly.pdbx_strand_id
1 'polypeptide(L)'
;MTRDPRQFDIIVYGATGYTGRLVAEHFVREYAGKADAPKWAMAGRSLTKLQEVRDAIGAPADTPLVVADADDPASLDAMCGRTKVVLTTVGPYQLYGDALVAACVKTGTDYADLCGEPAWMREQIDLHHEAAKA
;
A
#
# COMPACT_ATOMS: atom_id res chain seq x y z
N MET A 1 7.70 -2.21 24.12
CA MET A 1 7.26 -2.16 22.72
C MET A 1 6.32 -3.32 22.49
N THR A 2 5.01 -3.08 22.50
CA THR A 2 4.03 -4.09 22.09
C THR A 2 4.37 -4.51 20.67
N ARG A 3 4.58 -5.81 20.44
CA ARG A 3 4.74 -6.33 19.07
C ARG A 3 3.41 -6.10 18.37
N ASP A 4 3.37 -5.11 17.49
CA ASP A 4 2.27 -4.92 16.56
C ASP A 4 2.04 -6.25 15.80
N PRO A 5 0.84 -6.85 15.87
CA PRO A 5 0.55 -8.15 15.27
C PRO A 5 0.49 -8.11 13.74
N ARG A 6 0.58 -6.93 13.10
CA ARG A 6 0.52 -6.77 11.64
C ARG A 6 1.65 -7.54 10.95
N GLN A 7 1.30 -8.16 9.83
CA GLN A 7 2.20 -9.01 9.05
C GLN A 7 3.32 -8.19 8.37
N PHE A 8 2.99 -6.99 7.92
CA PHE A 8 3.88 -6.10 7.19
C PHE A 8 4.05 -4.77 7.90
N ASP A 9 5.23 -4.20 7.77
CA ASP A 9 5.47 -2.80 8.10
C ASP A 9 4.92 -1.91 6.97
N ILE A 10 5.11 -2.30 5.70
CA ILE A 10 4.71 -1.49 4.55
C ILE A 10 4.12 -2.38 3.44
N ILE A 11 3.00 -1.97 2.85
CA ILE A 11 2.52 -2.53 1.58
C ILE A 11 2.61 -1.44 0.51
N VAL A 12 3.24 -1.75 -0.62
CA VAL A 12 3.27 -0.89 -1.82
C VAL A 12 2.08 -1.25 -2.70
N TYR A 13 0.98 -0.49 -2.60
CA TYR A 13 -0.23 -0.69 -3.40
C TYR A 13 -0.13 0.05 -4.74
N GLY A 14 -0.37 -0.66 -5.85
CA GLY A 14 -0.11 -0.14 -7.19
C GLY A 14 1.26 -0.53 -7.74
N ALA A 15 1.90 -1.56 -7.18
CA ALA A 15 3.25 -2.01 -7.56
C ALA A 15 3.39 -2.40 -9.04
N THR A 16 2.29 -2.71 -9.74
CA THR A 16 2.30 -3.02 -11.17
C THR A 16 2.24 -1.79 -12.08
N GLY A 17 2.03 -0.59 -11.51
CA GLY A 17 2.08 0.68 -12.22
C GLY A 17 3.52 1.17 -12.39
N TYR A 18 3.72 2.19 -13.23
CA TYR A 18 5.05 2.74 -13.49
C TYR A 18 5.75 3.20 -12.21
N THR A 19 5.13 4.12 -11.46
CA THR A 19 5.72 4.64 -10.21
C THR A 19 5.79 3.59 -9.12
N GLY A 20 4.76 2.75 -8.96
CA GLY A 20 4.78 1.67 -7.99
C GLY A 20 5.92 0.68 -8.22
N ARG A 21 6.26 0.39 -9.48
CA ARG A 21 7.44 -0.41 -9.83
C ARG A 21 8.74 0.28 -9.38
N LEU A 22 8.89 1.59 -9.63
CA LEU A 22 10.08 2.33 -9.19
C LEU A 22 10.23 2.34 -7.66
N VAL A 23 9.11 2.43 -6.93
CA VAL A 23 9.10 2.29 -5.47
C VAL A 23 9.54 0.87 -5.08
N ALA A 24 9.01 -0.17 -5.70
CA ALA A 24 9.42 -1.55 -5.42
C ALA A 24 10.92 -1.79 -5.74
N GLU A 25 11.43 -1.25 -6.86
CA GLU A 25 12.87 -1.28 -7.20
C GLU A 25 13.72 -0.57 -6.15
N HIS A 26 13.25 0.55 -5.59
CA HIS A 26 13.90 1.22 -4.47
C HIS A 26 13.95 0.30 -3.25
N PHE A 27 12.86 -0.39 -2.91
CA PHE A 27 12.86 -1.34 -1.80
C PHE A 27 13.87 -2.48 -1.98
N VAL A 28 13.95 -3.04 -3.19
CA VAL A 28 14.95 -4.08 -3.51
C VAL A 28 16.36 -3.53 -3.36
N ARG A 29 16.67 -2.40 -4.00
CA ARG A 29 18.01 -1.81 -3.98
C ARG A 29 18.46 -1.43 -2.56
N GLU A 30 17.57 -0.82 -1.78
CA GLU A 30 17.94 -0.28 -0.48
C GLU A 30 17.80 -1.28 0.67
N TYR A 31 16.95 -2.30 0.58
CA TYR A 31 16.65 -3.18 1.72
C TYR A 31 16.89 -4.67 1.48
N ALA A 32 17.09 -5.14 0.24
CA ALA A 32 17.33 -6.57 0.01
C ALA A 32 18.57 -7.08 0.77
N GLY A 33 18.39 -8.15 1.54
CA GLY A 33 19.45 -8.80 2.32
C GLY A 33 19.88 -8.07 3.60
N LYS A 34 19.25 -6.94 3.96
CA LYS A 34 19.54 -6.22 5.20
C LYS A 34 18.76 -6.80 6.38
N ALA A 35 19.41 -6.97 7.52
CA ALA A 35 18.80 -7.55 8.73
C ALA A 35 17.72 -6.65 9.35
N ASP A 36 17.80 -5.35 9.12
CA ASP A 36 16.88 -4.31 9.59
C ASP A 36 15.89 -3.85 8.51
N ALA A 37 15.79 -4.59 7.39
CA ALA A 37 14.84 -4.31 6.35
C ALA A 37 13.38 -4.34 6.87
N PRO A 38 12.51 -3.41 6.44
CA PRO A 38 11.10 -3.49 6.77
C PRO A 38 10.48 -4.75 6.14
N LYS A 39 9.54 -5.38 6.85
CA LYS A 39 8.72 -6.44 6.26
C LYS A 39 7.75 -5.79 5.28
N TRP A 40 7.93 -6.02 3.99
CA TRP A 40 7.11 -5.35 2.98
C TRP A 40 6.45 -6.34 2.01
N ALA A 41 5.42 -5.87 1.31
CA ALA A 41 4.75 -6.62 0.25
C ALA A 41 4.40 -5.73 -0.94
N MET A 42 4.27 -6.35 -2.11
CA MET A 42 3.76 -5.70 -3.33
C MET A 42 2.26 -5.98 -3.46
N ALA A 43 1.46 -4.96 -3.71
CA ALA A 43 0.02 -5.11 -3.87
C ALA A 43 -0.51 -4.49 -5.17
N GLY A 44 -1.58 -5.10 -5.69
CA GLY A 44 -2.24 -4.71 -6.93
C GLY A 44 -3.33 -5.71 -7.32
N ARG A 45 -4.05 -5.42 -8.41
CA ARG A 45 -5.26 -6.17 -8.80
C ARG A 45 -5.00 -7.53 -9.45
N SER A 46 -3.82 -7.72 -10.02
CA SER A 46 -3.47 -8.92 -10.79
C SER A 46 -2.26 -9.61 -10.19
N LEU A 47 -2.46 -10.80 -9.63
CA LEU A 47 -1.39 -11.62 -9.09
C LEU A 47 -0.32 -11.91 -10.15
N THR A 48 -0.73 -12.23 -11.38
CA THR A 48 0.18 -12.51 -12.49
C THR A 48 1.08 -11.31 -12.80
N LYS A 49 0.52 -10.10 -12.91
CA LYS A 49 1.33 -8.89 -13.13
C LYS A 49 2.25 -8.58 -11.95
N LEU A 50 1.81 -8.85 -10.72
CA LEU A 50 2.66 -8.68 -9.54
C LEU A 50 3.86 -9.63 -9.59
N GLN A 51 3.67 -10.89 -10.00
CA GLN A 51 4.74 -11.87 -10.19
C GLN A 51 5.70 -11.40 -11.29
N GLU A 52 5.18 -11.00 -12.45
CA GLU A 52 5.98 -10.47 -13.55
C GLU A 52 6.86 -9.29 -13.13
N VAL A 53 6.29 -8.32 -12.39
CA VAL A 53 7.05 -7.16 -11.91
C VAL A 53 8.08 -7.56 -10.87
N ARG A 54 7.71 -8.40 -9.89
CA ARG A 54 8.64 -8.91 -8.87
C ARG A 54 9.88 -9.54 -9.52
N ASP A 55 9.65 -10.40 -10.51
CA ASP A 55 10.71 -11.11 -11.21
C ASP A 55 11.55 -10.13 -12.06
N ALA A 56 10.91 -9.18 -12.75
CA ALA A 56 11.58 -8.18 -13.57
C ALA A 56 12.47 -7.21 -12.77
N ILE A 57 12.09 -6.87 -11.53
CA ILE A 57 12.88 -5.98 -10.67
C ILE A 57 13.93 -6.72 -9.82
N GLY A 58 14.02 -8.05 -9.96
CA GLY A 58 14.95 -8.88 -9.19
C GLY A 58 14.64 -8.96 -7.70
N ALA A 59 13.38 -8.76 -7.30
CA ALA A 59 12.97 -8.96 -5.91
C ALA A 59 13.06 -10.45 -5.54
N PRO A 60 13.35 -10.80 -4.27
CA PRO A 60 13.34 -12.19 -3.81
C PRO A 60 12.06 -12.93 -4.20
N ALA A 61 12.16 -14.20 -4.59
CA ALA A 61 11.01 -14.99 -5.06
C ALA A 61 9.91 -15.16 -3.99
N ASP A 62 10.29 -15.08 -2.71
CA ASP A 62 9.42 -15.11 -1.55
C ASP A 62 8.89 -13.72 -1.13
N THR A 63 9.17 -12.66 -1.91
CA THR A 63 8.58 -11.33 -1.71
C THR A 63 7.05 -11.46 -1.71
N PRO A 64 6.38 -11.12 -0.60
CA PRO A 64 4.94 -11.32 -0.47
C PRO A 64 4.15 -10.48 -1.49
N LEU A 65 3.16 -11.10 -2.11
CA LEU A 65 2.24 -10.47 -3.06
C LEU A 65 0.82 -10.44 -2.47
N VAL A 66 0.16 -9.30 -2.55
CA VAL A 66 -1.21 -9.10 -2.02
C VAL A 66 -2.12 -8.65 -3.14
N VAL A 67 -3.19 -9.40 -3.40
CA VAL A 67 -4.22 -9.01 -4.35
C VAL A 67 -5.23 -8.10 -3.66
N ALA A 68 -5.43 -6.91 -4.19
CA ALA A 68 -6.43 -5.95 -3.71
C ALA A 68 -6.93 -5.09 -4.88
N ASP A 69 -8.23 -4.80 -4.89
CA ASP A 69 -8.92 -4.00 -5.90
C ASP A 69 -9.57 -2.76 -5.28
N ALA A 70 -9.39 -1.61 -5.92
CA ALA A 70 -9.95 -0.35 -5.47
C ALA A 70 -11.49 -0.37 -5.55
N ASP A 71 -12.04 -1.18 -6.46
CA ASP A 71 -13.48 -1.37 -6.63
C ASP A 71 -14.06 -2.46 -5.68
N ASP A 72 -13.21 -3.10 -4.85
CA ASP A 72 -13.61 -4.10 -3.86
C ASP A 72 -13.19 -3.68 -2.44
N PRO A 73 -14.05 -2.97 -1.69
CA PRO A 73 -13.77 -2.52 -0.33
C PRO A 73 -13.36 -3.63 0.63
N ALA A 74 -13.88 -4.86 0.47
CA ALA A 74 -13.51 -5.96 1.35
C ALA A 74 -12.06 -6.40 1.12
N SER A 75 -11.59 -6.35 -0.12
CA SER A 75 -10.18 -6.59 -0.44
C SER A 75 -9.25 -5.52 0.13
N LEU A 76 -9.69 -4.25 0.13
CA LEU A 76 -8.93 -3.13 0.72
C LEU A 76 -8.84 -3.27 2.24
N ASP A 77 -9.94 -3.56 2.93
CA ASP A 77 -9.95 -3.82 4.37
C ASP A 77 -9.00 -4.97 4.74
N ALA A 78 -9.05 -6.07 3.98
CA ALA A 78 -8.19 -7.22 4.20
C ALA A 78 -6.70 -6.90 3.99
N MET A 79 -6.37 -6.04 3.01
CA MET A 79 -5.00 -5.56 2.80
C MET A 79 -4.55 -4.62 3.92
N CYS A 80 -5.35 -3.61 4.25
CA CYS A 80 -5.00 -2.58 5.23
C CYS A 80 -4.80 -3.17 6.63
N GLY A 81 -5.63 -4.14 7.04
CA GLY A 81 -5.50 -4.82 8.33
C GLY A 81 -4.23 -5.66 8.50
N ARG A 82 -3.46 -5.90 7.43
CA ARG A 82 -2.22 -6.68 7.46
C ARG A 82 -0.95 -5.83 7.54
N THR A 83 -1.04 -4.51 7.41
CA THR A 83 0.11 -3.62 7.32
C THR A 83 0.01 -2.43 8.26
N LYS A 84 1.16 -1.87 8.64
CA LYS A 84 1.20 -0.62 9.42
C LYS A 84 0.99 0.59 8.53
N VAL A 85 1.57 0.56 7.34
CA VAL A 85 1.47 1.61 6.33
C VAL A 85 1.02 1.01 5.00
N VAL A 86 0.06 1.64 4.33
CA VAL A 86 -0.18 1.48 2.90
C VAL A 86 0.45 2.66 2.17
N LEU A 87 1.45 2.37 1.33
CA LEU A 87 2.02 3.33 0.39
C LEU A 87 1.38 3.08 -0.97
N THR A 88 0.48 3.96 -1.39
CA THR A 88 -0.28 3.80 -2.64
C THR A 88 0.27 4.67 -3.76
N THR A 89 0.32 4.09 -4.96
CA THR A 89 0.54 4.81 -6.22
C THR A 89 -0.64 4.61 -7.17
N VAL A 90 -1.81 4.25 -6.64
CA VAL A 90 -3.05 4.00 -7.41
C VAL A 90 -3.84 5.29 -7.50
N GLY A 91 -3.61 6.05 -8.56
CA GLY A 91 -4.44 7.19 -8.95
C GLY A 91 -5.22 6.94 -10.26
N PRO A 92 -6.08 7.87 -10.68
CA PRO A 92 -6.42 9.15 -10.04
C PRO A 92 -7.11 8.98 -8.68
N TYR A 93 -6.76 9.81 -7.69
CA TYR A 93 -7.17 9.56 -6.29
C TYR A 93 -8.62 9.94 -6.05
N GLN A 94 -9.14 10.95 -6.76
CA GLN A 94 -10.57 11.26 -6.74
C GLN A 94 -11.46 10.11 -7.24
N LEU A 95 -10.89 9.11 -7.93
CA LEU A 95 -11.63 7.96 -8.43
C LEU A 95 -11.42 6.71 -7.57
N TYR A 96 -10.20 6.49 -7.08
CA TYR A 96 -9.80 5.23 -6.44
C TYR A 96 -9.34 5.38 -4.98
N GLY A 97 -9.22 6.61 -4.48
CA GLY A 97 -8.64 6.93 -3.19
C GLY A 97 -9.61 6.79 -2.02
N ASP A 98 -10.88 7.17 -2.19
CA ASP A 98 -11.87 7.24 -1.11
C ASP A 98 -12.00 5.93 -0.33
N ALA A 99 -12.20 4.82 -1.06
CA ALA A 99 -12.36 3.50 -0.45
C ALA A 99 -11.10 3.06 0.31
N LEU A 100 -9.91 3.41 -0.19
CA LEU A 100 -8.65 3.06 0.45
C LEU A 100 -8.40 3.90 1.72
N VAL A 101 -8.69 5.21 1.69
CA VAL A 101 -8.57 6.07 2.87
C VAL A 101 -9.53 5.59 3.96
N ALA A 102 -10.79 5.31 3.60
CA ALA A 102 -11.77 4.78 4.53
C ALA A 102 -11.34 3.43 5.16
N ALA A 103 -10.77 2.52 4.36
CA ALA A 103 -10.23 1.24 4.84
C ALA A 103 -9.03 1.43 5.80
N CYS A 104 -8.12 2.35 5.48
CA CYS A 104 -6.98 2.70 6.33
C CYS A 104 -7.45 3.24 7.69
N VAL A 105 -8.39 4.18 7.70
CA VAL A 105 -8.99 4.74 8.93
C VAL A 105 -9.67 3.65 9.74
N LYS A 106 -10.50 2.81 9.10
CA LYS A 106 -11.21 1.71 9.75
C LYS A 106 -10.27 0.69 10.42
N THR A 107 -9.11 0.47 9.84
CA THR A 107 -8.12 -0.53 10.31
C THR A 107 -7.00 0.07 11.15
N GLY A 108 -7.03 1.39 11.39
CA GLY A 108 -5.99 2.15 12.09
C GLY A 108 -4.63 2.11 11.39
N THR A 109 -4.64 1.94 10.06
CA THR A 109 -3.46 1.79 9.21
C THR A 109 -3.06 3.13 8.63
N ASP A 110 -1.76 3.45 8.67
CA ASP A 110 -1.24 4.70 8.11
C ASP A 110 -1.34 4.69 6.59
N TYR A 111 -1.61 5.86 6.02
CA TYR A 111 -1.80 6.07 4.59
C TYR A 111 -0.79 7.08 4.05
N ALA A 112 -0.14 6.75 2.93
CA ALA A 112 0.73 7.66 2.19
C ALA A 112 0.55 7.51 0.68
N ASP A 113 0.52 8.63 -0.04
CA ASP A 113 0.35 8.68 -1.49
C ASP A 113 1.26 9.73 -2.16
N LEU A 114 1.16 9.84 -3.49
CA LEU A 114 1.81 10.89 -4.29
C LEU A 114 0.78 11.87 -4.90
N CYS A 115 -0.38 12.01 -4.26
CA CYS A 115 -1.52 12.74 -4.77
C CYS A 115 -1.19 14.21 -5.05
N GLY A 116 -1.67 14.70 -6.19
CA GLY A 116 -1.55 16.10 -6.62
C GLY A 116 -2.91 16.79 -6.74
N GLU A 117 -3.93 16.33 -5.99
CA GLU A 117 -5.34 16.73 -6.12
C GLU A 117 -5.83 17.42 -4.82
N PRO A 118 -5.52 18.72 -4.57
CA PRO A 118 -5.69 19.34 -3.25
C PRO A 118 -7.13 19.44 -2.76
N ALA A 119 -8.09 19.58 -3.67
CA ALA A 119 -9.51 19.63 -3.31
C ALA A 119 -9.97 18.30 -2.70
N TRP A 120 -9.57 17.18 -3.34
CA TRP A 120 -9.82 15.84 -2.83
C TRP A 120 -9.10 15.61 -1.49
N MET A 121 -7.83 16.01 -1.37
CA MET A 121 -7.11 15.89 -0.09
C MET A 121 -7.85 16.60 1.05
N ARG A 122 -8.31 17.84 0.81
CA ARG A 122 -9.07 18.61 1.80
C ARG A 122 -10.36 17.90 2.21
N GLU A 123 -11.09 17.37 1.24
CA GLU A 123 -12.32 16.59 1.46
C GLU A 123 -12.05 15.34 2.31
N GLN A 124 -11.03 14.55 1.98
CA GLN A 124 -10.68 13.37 2.77
C GLN A 124 -10.29 13.72 4.21
N ILE A 125 -9.55 14.83 4.42
CA ILE A 125 -9.22 15.30 5.76
C ILE A 125 -10.50 15.68 6.53
N ASP A 126 -11.42 16.42 5.90
CA ASP A 126 -12.70 16.78 6.54
C ASP A 126 -13.53 15.55 6.93
N LEU A 127 -13.53 14.50 6.08
CA LEU A 127 -14.28 13.27 6.33
C LEU A 127 -13.67 12.38 7.41
N HIS A 128 -12.32 12.30 7.48
CA HIS A 128 -11.65 11.22 8.21
C HIS A 128 -10.75 11.64 9.37
N HIS A 129 -10.36 12.92 9.49
CA HIS A 129 -9.33 13.36 10.45
C HIS A 129 -9.59 12.97 11.90
N GLU A 130 -10.82 13.15 12.39
CA GLU A 130 -11.14 12.82 13.79
C GLU A 130 -11.12 11.31 14.05
N ALA A 131 -11.60 10.49 13.09
CA ALA A 131 -11.55 9.04 13.21
C ALA A 131 -10.12 8.49 13.11
N ALA A 132 -9.25 9.13 12.31
CA ALA A 132 -7.86 8.73 12.12
C ALA A 132 -6.95 8.96 13.35
N LYS A 133 -7.37 9.78 14.32
CA LYS A 133 -6.62 10.03 15.56
C LYS A 133 -6.84 8.97 16.65
N ALA A 134 -7.86 8.12 16.50
CA ALA A 134 -8.37 7.23 17.54
C ALA A 134 -7.48 6.01 17.81
#